data_AF-A0A969KPX4-F1
#
_entry.id   AF-A0A969KPX4-F1
#
_cell.length_a   1.000
_cell.length_b   1.000
_cell.length_c   1.000
_cell.angle_alpha   90.00
_cell.angle_beta   90.00
_cell.angle_gamma   90.00
#
_symmetry.space_group_name_H-M   'P 1'
#
loop_
_entity.id
_entity.type
_entity.pdbx_description
1 polymer ?
#
loop_
_entity_poly.entity_id
_entity_poly.type
_entity_poly.pdbx_seq_one_letter_code
_entity_poly.pdbx_strand_id
1 'polypeptide(L)'
;MKLKSLKSLLGTVLVMALLSACIAPMPPQASDSDTHASSANAESEHEHTHEAGQLEELGEVTFPVSCTPKAQVEFSHAVAFLHSFWFDAAIDSFNHAAELDPSCAMAHWGVAMSLLGIPWSPRRNRR
;
A
#
# COMPACT_ATOMS: atom_id res chain seq x y z
N MET A 1 5.13 -36.15 38.71
CA MET A 1 4.13 -35.30 38.00
C MET A 1 4.57 -33.84 37.76
N LYS A 2 5.84 -33.43 37.99
CA LYS A 2 6.28 -32.02 37.83
C LYS A 2 7.08 -31.68 36.55
N LEU A 3 7.54 -32.70 35.81
CA LEU A 3 8.44 -32.48 34.66
C LEU A 3 7.70 -32.11 33.35
N LYS A 4 6.42 -32.47 33.21
CA LYS A 4 5.61 -32.16 32.02
C LYS A 4 5.16 -30.68 32.00
N SER A 5 4.84 -30.11 33.17
CA SER A 5 4.46 -28.71 33.31
C SER A 5 5.63 -27.76 33.00
N LEU A 6 6.84 -28.12 33.45
CA LEU A 6 8.04 -27.30 33.21
C LEU A 6 8.41 -27.22 31.73
N LYS A 7 8.27 -28.32 30.97
CA LYS A 7 8.52 -28.33 29.51
C LYS A 7 7.47 -27.53 28.74
N SER A 8 6.21 -27.57 29.18
CA SER A 8 5.13 -26.77 28.59
C SER A 8 5.36 -25.28 28.85
N LEU A 9 5.70 -24.90 30.08
CA LEU A 9 5.98 -23.51 30.47
C LEU A 9 7.22 -22.95 29.74
N LEU A 10 8.28 -23.75 29.59
CA LEU A 10 9.47 -23.34 28.84
C LEU A 10 9.15 -23.11 27.36
N GLY A 11 8.28 -23.95 26.78
CA GLY A 11 7.82 -23.82 25.40
C GLY A 11 6.99 -22.55 25.17
N THR A 12 6.04 -22.24 26.05
CA THR A 12 5.21 -21.03 25.90
C THR A 12 6.02 -19.76 26.07
N VAL A 13 6.97 -19.72 27.02
CA VAL A 13 7.84 -18.54 27.21
C VAL A 13 8.75 -18.32 26.01
N LEU A 14 9.27 -19.39 25.39
CA LEU A 14 10.08 -19.28 24.17
C LEU A 14 9.27 -18.75 22.97
N VAL A 15 8.04 -19.24 22.78
CA VAL A 15 7.16 -18.79 21.69
C VAL A 15 6.75 -17.32 21.87
N MET A 16 6.47 -16.90 23.11
CA MET A 16 6.14 -15.50 23.40
C MET A 16 7.37 -14.57 23.27
N ALA A 17 8.57 -15.04 23.59
CA ALA A 17 9.80 -14.28 23.39
C ALA A 17 10.14 -14.08 21.90
N LEU A 18 9.85 -15.07 21.05
CA LEU A 18 10.07 -14.97 19.60
C LEU A 18 9.05 -14.05 18.91
N LEU A 19 7.79 -14.03 19.38
CA LEU A 19 6.77 -13.11 18.85
C LEU A 19 7.07 -11.63 19.17
N SER A 20 7.80 -11.38 20.26
CA SER A 20 8.14 -10.01 20.72
C SER A 20 9.30 -9.36 19.94
N ALA A 21 10.02 -10.10 19.10
CA ALA A 21 11.24 -9.62 18.43
C ALA A 21 11.00 -8.97 17.04
N CYS A 22 9.76 -8.92 16.54
CA CYS A 22 9.45 -8.29 15.24
C CYS A 22 9.14 -6.78 15.32
N ILE A 23 9.19 -6.17 16.51
CA ILE A 23 9.01 -4.72 16.68
C ILE A 23 10.40 -4.07 16.78
N ALA A 24 11.16 -4.12 15.68
CA ALA A 24 12.33 -3.25 15.56
C ALA A 24 11.87 -1.86 15.05
N PRO A 25 12.32 -0.75 15.65
CA PRO A 25 12.09 0.58 15.11
C PRO A 25 12.89 0.77 13.82
N MET A 26 12.22 1.18 12.74
CA MET A 26 12.83 1.55 11.47
C MET A 26 13.67 2.82 11.65
N PRO A 27 14.91 2.88 11.13
CA PRO A 27 15.73 4.09 11.21
C PRO A 27 15.13 5.20 10.32
N PRO A 28 15.23 6.49 10.74
CA PRO A 28 14.81 7.61 9.91
C PRO A 28 15.72 7.73 8.69
N GLN A 29 15.13 7.72 7.48
CA GLN A 29 15.86 8.09 6.27
C GLN A 29 15.94 9.62 6.20
N ALA A 30 17.17 10.14 6.25
CA ALA A 30 17.45 11.52 5.90
C ALA A 30 17.32 11.68 4.38
N SER A 31 16.39 12.51 3.93
CA SER A 31 16.29 12.95 2.54
C SER A 31 16.88 14.36 2.43
N ASP A 32 18.04 14.48 1.80
CA ASP A 32 18.65 15.75 1.45
C ASP A 32 17.81 16.43 0.36
N SER A 33 17.22 17.56 0.70
CA SER A 33 16.40 18.38 -0.19
C SER A 33 17.29 19.29 -1.02
N ASP A 34 17.67 18.85 -2.22
CA ASP A 34 18.29 19.72 -3.21
C ASP A 34 17.22 20.50 -3.98
N THR A 35 17.25 21.79 -3.70
CA THR A 35 16.60 22.93 -4.34
C THR A 35 16.61 22.86 -5.88
N HIS A 36 15.43 22.75 -6.50
CA HIS A 36 15.23 23.17 -7.89
C HIS A 36 14.39 24.43 -7.96
N ALA A 37 15.10 25.55 -8.03
CA ALA A 37 14.56 26.79 -8.58
C ALA A 37 14.40 26.65 -10.09
N SER A 38 13.21 26.94 -10.63
CA SER A 38 13.08 27.44 -12.00
C SER A 38 11.88 28.40 -12.07
N SER A 39 12.16 29.60 -12.57
CA SER A 39 11.22 30.73 -12.68
C SER A 39 10.44 30.72 -13.99
N ALA A 40 9.18 31.17 -13.88
CA ALA A 40 8.42 32.05 -14.78
C ALA A 40 8.16 31.63 -16.26
N ASN A 41 6.88 31.39 -16.63
CA ASN A 41 5.99 32.37 -17.29
C ASN A 41 4.71 31.74 -17.92
N ALA A 42 3.58 32.36 -17.60
CA ALA A 42 2.30 32.59 -18.32
C ALA A 42 1.63 31.56 -19.29
N GLU A 43 0.38 31.25 -18.91
CA GLU A 43 -0.88 31.15 -19.70
C GLU A 43 -1.08 30.07 -20.77
N SER A 44 -1.95 29.08 -20.48
CA SER A 44 -2.75 28.34 -21.48
C SER A 44 -3.93 27.62 -20.81
N GLU A 45 -5.15 27.94 -21.26
CA GLU A 45 -6.39 27.16 -21.33
C GLU A 45 -6.63 26.06 -20.27
N HIS A 46 -7.66 26.22 -19.42
CA HIS A 46 -8.04 25.24 -18.39
C HIS A 46 -8.68 23.98 -18.99
N GLU A 47 -7.84 23.10 -19.55
CA GLU A 47 -8.13 21.68 -19.64
C GLU A 47 -7.56 21.03 -18.38
N HIS A 48 -8.43 20.70 -17.43
CA HIS A 48 -8.03 20.06 -16.18
C HIS A 48 -7.75 18.57 -16.41
N THR A 49 -6.67 18.26 -17.14
CA THR A 49 -6.11 16.91 -17.17
C THR A 49 -5.38 16.67 -15.87
N HIS A 50 -6.09 16.11 -14.90
CA HIS A 50 -5.51 15.65 -13.65
C HIS A 50 -4.81 14.31 -13.95
N GLU A 51 -3.49 14.33 -14.07
CA GLU A 51 -2.64 13.13 -14.14
C GLU A 51 -2.46 12.52 -12.75
N ALA A 52 -2.47 11.20 -12.64
CA ALA A 52 -2.27 10.53 -11.37
C ALA A 52 -0.90 10.93 -10.79
N GLY A 53 -0.92 11.53 -9.60
CA GLY A 53 0.29 11.97 -8.92
C GLY A 53 1.30 10.83 -8.82
N GLN A 54 2.58 11.16 -8.96
CA GLN A 54 3.65 10.19 -8.72
C GLN A 54 3.57 9.69 -7.27
N LEU A 55 4.02 8.46 -7.01
CA LEU A 55 3.87 7.82 -5.70
C LEU A 55 4.48 8.65 -4.56
N GLU A 56 5.56 9.36 -4.86
CA GLU A 56 6.25 10.27 -3.96
C GLU A 56 5.36 11.45 -3.50
N GLU A 57 4.34 11.83 -4.27
CA GLU A 57 3.39 12.90 -3.95
C GLU A 57 2.22 12.42 -3.08
N LEU A 58 1.90 11.12 -3.11
CA LEU A 58 0.73 10.55 -2.43
C LEU A 58 0.97 10.23 -0.94
N GLY A 59 2.22 10.33 -0.47
CA GLY A 59 2.63 9.97 0.88
C GLY A 59 2.73 8.46 1.10
N GLU A 60 3.13 8.06 2.32
CA GLU A 60 3.36 6.65 2.65
C GLU A 60 2.14 6.01 3.30
N VAL A 61 1.74 4.83 2.79
CA VAL A 61 0.66 4.01 3.35
C VAL A 61 1.19 2.64 3.77
N THR A 62 1.06 2.31 5.05
CA THR A 62 1.34 0.96 5.56
C THR A 62 0.03 0.23 5.87
N PHE A 63 -0.29 -0.78 5.06
CA PHE A 63 -1.44 -1.66 5.30
C PHE A 63 -0.97 -3.12 5.22
N PRO A 64 -0.74 -3.78 6.37
CA PRO A 64 -0.20 -5.14 6.38
C PRO A 64 -1.19 -6.14 5.77
N VAL A 65 -0.75 -6.85 4.74
CA VAL A 65 -1.48 -7.96 4.11
C VAL A 65 -0.67 -9.25 4.17
N SER A 66 -1.33 -10.39 4.03
CA SER A 66 -0.68 -11.71 4.00
C SER A 66 0.02 -12.02 2.67
N CYS A 67 0.19 -11.03 1.80
CA CYS A 67 0.76 -11.21 0.47
C CYS A 67 2.29 -11.26 0.53
N THR A 68 2.93 -11.64 -0.57
CA THR A 68 4.40 -11.62 -0.64
C THR A 68 4.95 -10.20 -0.37
N PRO A 69 6.18 -10.07 0.16
CA PRO A 69 6.77 -8.75 0.42
C PRO A 69 6.83 -7.84 -0.81
N LYS A 70 6.99 -8.42 -2.02
CA LYS A 70 7.00 -7.65 -3.26
C LYS A 70 5.59 -7.14 -3.62
N ALA A 71 4.57 -7.99 -3.47
CA ALA A 71 3.18 -7.58 -3.67
C ALA A 71 2.70 -6.59 -2.60
N GLN A 72 3.23 -6.64 -1.38
CA GLN A 72 2.92 -5.70 -0.30
C GLN A 72 3.27 -4.25 -0.67
N VAL A 73 4.39 -4.03 -1.38
CA VAL A 73 4.81 -2.68 -1.82
C VAL A 73 3.80 -2.12 -2.82
N GLU A 74 3.48 -2.89 -3.87
CA GLU A 74 2.48 -2.48 -4.87
C GLU A 74 1.07 -2.35 -4.27
N PHE A 75 0.72 -3.19 -3.30
CA PHE A 75 -0.54 -3.07 -2.58
C PHE A 75 -0.62 -1.75 -1.80
N SER A 76 0.44 -1.39 -1.08
CA SER A 76 0.51 -0.10 -0.37
C SER A 76 0.37 1.09 -1.31
N HIS A 77 1.04 1.06 -2.46
CA HIS A 77 0.90 2.06 -3.52
C HIS A 77 -0.54 2.15 -4.05
N ALA A 78 -1.15 1.00 -4.35
CA ALA A 78 -2.52 0.95 -4.82
C ALA A 78 -3.53 1.52 -3.81
N VAL A 79 -3.31 1.30 -2.50
CA VAL A 79 -4.15 1.88 -1.45
C VAL A 79 -3.98 3.40 -1.37
N ALA A 80 -2.77 3.94 -1.59
CA ALA A 80 -2.55 5.38 -1.67
C ALA A 80 -3.34 6.01 -2.84
N PHE A 81 -3.31 5.40 -4.03
CA PHE A 81 -4.14 5.83 -5.15
C PHE A 81 -5.65 5.72 -4.86
N LEU A 82 -6.08 4.61 -4.27
CA LEU A 82 -7.48 4.37 -3.91
C LEU A 82 -7.99 5.42 -2.93
N HIS A 83 -7.18 5.76 -1.92
CA HIS A 83 -7.52 6.77 -0.91
C HIS A 83 -7.56 8.19 -1.49
N SER A 84 -6.76 8.45 -2.52
CA SER A 84 -6.74 9.72 -3.25
C SER A 84 -7.74 9.77 -4.43
N PHE A 85 -8.65 8.79 -4.51
CA PHE A 85 -9.70 8.67 -5.53
C PHE A 85 -9.19 8.52 -6.98
N TRP A 86 -7.94 8.10 -7.16
CA TRP A 86 -7.32 7.75 -8.44
C TRP A 86 -7.61 6.30 -8.81
N PHE A 87 -8.87 5.98 -9.08
CA PHE A 87 -9.31 4.59 -9.26
C PHE A 87 -8.60 3.83 -10.39
N ASP A 88 -8.15 4.53 -11.43
CA ASP A 88 -7.56 3.91 -12.62
C ASP A 88 -6.14 3.44 -12.29
N ALA A 89 -5.32 4.34 -11.75
CA ALA A 89 -4.01 4.01 -11.21
C ALA A 89 -4.09 2.97 -10.09
N ALA A 90 -5.10 3.06 -9.20
CA ALA A 90 -5.31 2.06 -8.15
C ALA A 90 -5.56 0.66 -8.74
N ILE A 91 -6.40 0.55 -9.79
CA ILE A 91 -6.68 -0.74 -10.46
C ILE A 91 -5.40 -1.31 -11.07
N ASP A 92 -4.61 -0.47 -11.75
CA ASP A 92 -3.36 -0.91 -12.38
C ASP A 92 -2.35 -1.41 -11.34
N SER A 93 -2.17 -0.68 -10.24
CA SER A 93 -1.30 -1.12 -9.12
C SER A 93 -1.81 -2.37 -8.42
N PHE A 94 -3.13 -2.51 -8.19
CA PHE A 94 -3.68 -3.74 -7.61
C PHE A 94 -3.56 -4.95 -8.55
N ASN A 95 -3.72 -4.76 -9.85
CA ASN A 95 -3.47 -5.82 -10.83
C ASN A 95 -1.99 -6.23 -10.83
N HIS A 96 -1.07 -5.27 -10.79
CA HIS A 96 0.36 -5.57 -10.66
C HIS A 96 0.64 -6.37 -9.38
N ALA A 97 0.07 -5.99 -8.24
CA ALA A 97 0.20 -6.74 -7.00
C ALA A 97 -0.30 -8.19 -7.14
N ALA A 98 -1.40 -8.41 -7.88
CA ALA A 98 -1.94 -9.75 -8.16
C ALA A 98 -1.07 -10.55 -9.15
N GLU A 99 -0.38 -9.90 -10.10
CA GLU A 99 0.60 -10.55 -10.97
C GLU A 99 1.84 -11.03 -10.19
N LEU A 100 2.28 -10.22 -9.21
CA LEU A 100 3.41 -10.56 -8.35
C LEU A 100 3.07 -11.67 -7.34
N ASP A 101 1.84 -11.68 -6.84
CA ASP A 101 1.33 -12.71 -5.94
C ASP A 101 -0.11 -13.09 -6.31
N PRO A 102 -0.28 -14.11 -7.17
CA PRO A 102 -1.60 -14.60 -7.56
C PRO A 102 -2.43 -15.17 -6.40
N SER A 103 -1.81 -15.43 -5.23
CA SER A 103 -2.51 -15.89 -4.03
C SER A 103 -2.97 -14.74 -3.12
N CYS A 104 -2.59 -13.49 -3.45
CA CYS A 104 -2.95 -12.30 -2.69
C CYS A 104 -4.43 -11.93 -2.87
N ALA A 105 -5.29 -12.50 -2.03
CA ALA A 105 -6.72 -12.19 -2.02
C ALA A 105 -7.01 -10.68 -1.87
N MET A 106 -6.14 -9.97 -1.14
CA MET A 106 -6.28 -8.53 -0.92
C MET A 106 -6.05 -7.70 -2.19
N ALA A 107 -5.18 -8.13 -3.10
CA ALA A 107 -4.99 -7.44 -4.39
C ALA A 107 -6.28 -7.46 -5.21
N HIS A 108 -6.94 -8.63 -5.30
CA HIS A 108 -8.24 -8.76 -5.98
C HIS A 108 -9.35 -7.96 -5.30
N TRP A 109 -9.36 -7.94 -3.96
CA TRP A 109 -10.28 -7.06 -3.21
C TRP A 109 -10.07 -5.59 -3.59
N GLY A 110 -8.83 -5.13 -3.69
CA GLY A 110 -8.50 -3.76 -4.09
C GLY A 110 -9.05 -3.40 -5.47
N VAL A 111 -8.88 -4.27 -6.46
CA VAL A 111 -9.49 -4.09 -7.80
C VAL A 111 -11.00 -3.93 -7.70
N ALA A 112 -11.68 -4.79 -6.93
CA ALA A 112 -13.12 -4.71 -6.74
C ALA A 112 -13.54 -3.40 -6.07
N MET A 113 -12.82 -2.95 -5.03
CA MET A 113 -13.09 -1.69 -4.35
C MET A 113 -12.96 -0.48 -5.30
N SER A 114 -11.93 -0.48 -6.14
CA SER A 114 -11.73 0.59 -7.13
C SER A 114 -12.81 0.61 -8.22
N LEU A 115 -13.43 -0.54 -8.54
CA LEU A 115 -14.52 -0.65 -9.51
C LEU A 115 -15.90 -0.28 -8.94
N LEU A 116 -16.09 -0.36 -7.62
CA LEU A 116 -17.36 0.02 -6.99
C LEU A 116 -17.68 1.50 -7.22
N GLY A 117 -16.64 2.34 -7.37
CA GLY A 117 -16.77 3.76 -7.66
C GLY A 117 -17.47 4.54 -6.55
N ILE A 118 -17.69 5.83 -6.79
CA ILE A 118 -18.37 6.70 -5.84
C ILE A 118 -19.90 6.46 -5.96
N PRO A 119 -20.66 6.28 -4.87
CA PRO A 119 -22.07 5.86 -4.94
C PRO A 119 -22.99 6.73 -5.80
N TRP A 120 -22.71 8.02 -5.90
CA TRP A 120 -23.48 8.98 -6.70
C TRP A 120 -22.91 9.21 -8.11
N SER A 121 -21.76 8.63 -8.44
CA SER A 121 -21.20 8.71 -9.78
C SER A 121 -21.90 7.70 -10.71
N PRO A 122 -22.30 8.09 -11.94
CA PRO A 122 -22.79 7.14 -12.92
C PRO A 122 -21.77 6.02 -13.12
N ARG A 123 -22.25 4.77 -13.22
CA ARG A 123 -21.39 3.60 -13.46
C ARG A 123 -20.56 3.85 -14.71
N ARG A 124 -19.24 3.92 -14.55
CA ARG A 124 -18.30 4.12 -15.65
C ARG A 124 -18.30 2.85 -16.50
N ASN A 125 -18.84 2.92 -17.72
CA ASN A 125 -18.78 1.82 -18.68
C ASN A 125 -17.37 1.77 -19.29
N ARG A 126 -16.47 1.01 -18.65
CA ARG A 126 -15.15 0.72 -19.19
C ARG A 126 -15.30 -0.45 -20.17
N ARG A 127 -15.38 -0.13 -21.46
CA ARG A 127 -15.29 -1.10 -22.55
C ARG A 127 -13.87 -1.64 -22.67
#